data_AF-Q2NC26-F1
#
_entry.id   AF-Q2NC26-F1
#
_cell.length_a   1.000
_cell.length_b   1.000
_cell.length_c   1.000
_cell.angle_alpha   90.00
_cell.angle_beta   90.00
_cell.angle_gamma   90.00
#
_symmetry.space_group_name_H-M   'P 1'
#
loop_
_entity.id
_entity.type
_entity.pdbx_description
1 polymer ?
#
loop_
_entity_poly.entity_id
_entity_poly.type
_entity_poly.pdbx_seq_one_letter_code
_entity_poly.pdbx_strand_id
1 'polypeptide(L)'
;MTPEAAQAASAIVPHLPWIVGGALAIGAAGVWGWVHTTKLRIQNGYPLEGMWGQSLKPSTDGQTAERVRLLTQENAELRAELGSMKDRLANVERIVTDSGYQLTSEIDKLREPALQHRETEGSA
;
A
#
# COMPACT_ATOMS: atom_id res chain seq x y z
N MET A 1 43.48 -46.10 39.65
CA MET A 1 42.11 -45.85 39.13
C MET A 1 41.14 -46.24 40.23
N THR A 2 40.31 -45.31 40.67
CA THR A 2 39.32 -45.58 41.72
C THR A 2 38.32 -46.64 41.23
N PRO A 3 37.92 -47.61 42.07
CA PRO A 3 37.04 -48.71 41.67
C PRO A 3 35.66 -48.21 41.18
N GLU A 4 35.23 -47.04 41.64
CA GLU A 4 33.98 -46.39 41.23
C GLU A 4 33.96 -46.01 39.74
N ALA A 5 35.08 -45.54 39.19
CA ALA A 5 35.16 -45.15 37.78
C ALA A 5 35.04 -46.36 36.84
N ALA A 6 35.58 -47.52 37.25
CA ALA A 6 35.46 -48.77 36.50
C ALA A 6 34.02 -49.31 36.51
N GLN A 7 33.33 -49.18 37.65
CA GLN A 7 31.94 -49.59 37.79
C GLN A 7 31.01 -48.70 36.94
N ALA A 8 31.21 -47.38 36.96
CA ALA A 8 30.48 -46.44 36.12
C ALA A 8 30.68 -46.70 34.62
N ALA A 9 31.91 -47.00 34.19
CA ALA A 9 32.21 -47.33 32.79
C ALA A 9 31.47 -48.59 32.33
N SER A 10 31.46 -49.66 33.15
CA SER A 10 30.76 -50.92 32.81
C SER A 10 29.25 -50.75 32.64
N ALA A 11 28.64 -49.79 33.35
CA ALA A 11 27.23 -49.46 33.23
C ALA A 11 26.90 -48.62 31.98
N ILE A 12 27.79 -47.71 31.56
CA ILE A 12 27.53 -46.77 30.45
C ILE A 12 27.91 -47.36 29.09
N VAL A 13 29.00 -48.16 29.03
CA VAL A 13 29.53 -48.72 27.77
C VAL A 13 28.50 -49.51 26.94
N PRO A 14 27.63 -50.35 27.54
CA PRO A 14 26.58 -51.05 26.78
C PRO A 14 25.50 -50.13 26.19
N HIS A 15 25.27 -48.97 26.81
CA HIS A 15 24.23 -48.01 26.41
C HIS A 15 24.76 -46.89 25.50
N LEU A 16 26.08 -46.77 25.32
CA LEU A 16 26.70 -45.77 24.44
C LEU A 16 26.09 -45.72 23.03
N PRO A 17 25.86 -46.84 22.33
CA PRO A 17 25.26 -46.80 20.98
C PRO A 17 23.86 -46.19 20.97
N TRP A 18 23.05 -46.49 21.99
CA TRP A 18 21.70 -45.95 22.13
C TRP A 18 21.70 -44.46 22.50
N ILE A 19 22.63 -44.03 23.35
CA ILE A 19 22.78 -42.62 23.73
C ILE A 19 23.21 -41.80 22.51
N VAL A 20 24.20 -42.29 21.74
CA VAL A 20 24.67 -41.63 20.52
C VAL A 20 23.59 -41.60 19.46
N GLY A 21 22.89 -42.72 19.23
CA GLY A 21 21.78 -42.80 18.29
C GLY A 21 20.62 -41.87 18.66
N GLY A 22 20.25 -41.82 19.94
CA GLY A 22 19.22 -40.93 20.46
C GLY A 22 19.58 -39.45 20.30
N ALA A 23 20.82 -39.08 20.64
CA ALA A 23 21.31 -37.72 20.46
C ALA A 23 21.30 -37.28 18.99
N LEU A 24 21.72 -38.17 18.08
CA LEU A 24 21.71 -37.91 16.64
C LEU A 24 20.28 -37.74 16.10
N ALA A 25 19.36 -38.61 16.51
CA ALA A 25 17.96 -38.55 16.09
C ALA A 25 17.28 -37.26 16.55
N ILE A 26 17.51 -36.84 17.81
CA ILE A 26 16.95 -35.59 18.35
C ILE A 26 17.54 -34.39 17.61
N GLY A 27 18.85 -34.37 17.35
CA GLY A 27 19.50 -33.32 16.58
C GLY A 27 18.93 -33.20 15.16
N ALA A 28 18.78 -34.33 14.47
CA ALA A 28 18.20 -34.37 13.13
C ALA A 28 16.74 -33.91 13.12
N ALA A 29 15.92 -34.32 14.09
CA ALA A 29 14.54 -33.89 14.22
C ALA A 29 14.43 -32.36 14.45
N GLY A 30 15.33 -31.79 15.26
CA GLY A 30 15.40 -30.35 15.49
C GLY A 30 15.73 -29.55 14.22
N VAL A 31 16.75 -29.99 13.47
CA VAL A 31 17.12 -29.36 12.19
C VAL A 31 15.99 -29.49 11.18
N TRP A 32 15.38 -30.67 11.07
CA TRP A 32 14.26 -30.90 10.16
C TRP A 32 13.04 -30.04 10.52
N GLY A 33 12.70 -29.92 11.80
CA GLY A 33 11.64 -29.03 12.27
C GLY A 33 11.90 -27.56 11.92
N TRP A 34 13.13 -27.08 12.09
CA TRP A 34 13.51 -25.71 11.74
C TRP A 34 13.43 -25.44 10.22
N VAL A 35 13.92 -26.37 9.39
CA VAL A 35 13.80 -26.26 7.94
C VAL A 35 12.33 -26.32 7.50
N HIS A 36 11.54 -27.21 8.09
CA HIS A 36 10.13 -27.37 7.77
C HIS A 36 9.31 -26.12 8.10
N THR A 37 9.52 -25.54 9.27
CA THR A 37 8.86 -24.29 9.67
C THR A 37 9.27 -23.10 8.81
N THR A 38 10.54 -23.02 8.42
CA THR A 38 11.05 -22.00 7.49
C THR A 38 10.42 -22.16 6.10
N LYS A 39 10.32 -23.40 5.59
CA LYS A 39 9.64 -23.70 4.33
C LYS A 39 8.17 -23.29 4.35
N LEU A 40 7.45 -23.58 5.42
CA LEU A 40 6.04 -23.19 5.58
C LEU A 40 5.89 -21.67 5.63
N ARG A 41 6.78 -20.95 6.31
CA ARG A 41 6.77 -19.47 6.33
C ARG A 41 6.96 -18.87 4.95
N ILE A 42 7.89 -19.41 4.17
CA ILE A 42 8.15 -18.99 2.77
C ILE A 42 6.91 -19.25 1.91
N GLN A 43 6.32 -20.44 2.00
CA GLN A 43 5.13 -20.80 1.20
C GLN A 43 3.91 -19.96 1.54
N ASN A 44 3.73 -19.59 2.82
CA ASN A 44 2.63 -18.75 3.28
C ASN A 44 2.91 -17.24 3.13
N GLY A 45 4.02 -16.85 2.50
CA GLY A 45 4.31 -15.45 2.17
C GLY A 45 4.70 -14.57 3.36
N TYR A 46 5.10 -15.16 4.50
CA TYR A 46 5.67 -14.37 5.59
C TYR A 46 7.04 -13.83 5.18
N PRO A 47 7.32 -12.53 5.43
CA PRO A 47 8.65 -11.99 5.17
C PRO A 47 9.66 -12.76 6.02
N LEU A 48 10.70 -13.29 5.38
CA LEU A 48 11.86 -13.82 6.09
C LEU A 48 12.59 -12.61 6.67
N GLU A 49 12.29 -12.29 7.93
CA GLU A 49 13.04 -11.31 8.69
C GLU A 49 14.46 -11.86 8.90
N GLY A 50 15.45 -11.20 8.29
CA GLY A 50 16.83 -11.46 8.62
C GLY A 50 17.10 -11.11 10.09
N MET A 51 18.16 -11.65 10.67
CA MET A 51 18.56 -11.42 12.07
C MET A 51 18.89 -9.94 12.40
N TRP A 52 18.81 -9.05 11.41
CA TRP A 52 19.05 -7.61 11.49
C TRP A 52 17.91 -6.77 10.89
N GLY A 53 16.67 -7.27 10.94
CA GLY A 53 15.48 -6.47 10.62
C GLY A 53 15.30 -6.08 9.15
N GLN A 54 16.13 -6.59 8.23
CA GLN A 54 15.83 -6.48 6.81
C GLN A 54 14.84 -7.58 6.42
N SER A 55 13.65 -7.16 6.01
CA SER A 55 12.75 -7.99 5.21
C SER A 55 13.44 -8.27 3.88
N LEU A 56 14.08 -9.43 3.77
CA LEU A 56 14.44 -9.98 2.47
C LEU A 56 13.12 -10.33 1.80
N LYS A 57 12.51 -9.35 1.13
CA LYS A 57 11.39 -9.58 0.22
C LYS A 57 12.00 -10.28 -0.99
N PRO A 58 11.76 -11.59 -1.19
CA PRO A 58 12.35 -12.30 -2.32
C PRO A 58 11.78 -11.69 -3.60
N SER A 59 12.68 -11.32 -4.50
CA SER A 59 12.49 -10.75 -5.83
C SER A 59 11.15 -11.05 -6.50
N THR A 60 10.18 -10.18 -6.23
CA THR A 60 9.05 -9.90 -7.13
C THR A 60 9.37 -8.69 -8.01
N ASP A 61 10.65 -8.34 -8.17
CA ASP A 61 11.11 -7.09 -8.79
C ASP A 61 10.66 -6.92 -10.24
N GLY A 62 10.61 -7.96 -11.06
CA GLY A 62 10.13 -7.85 -12.44
C GLY A 62 8.64 -7.51 -12.52
N GLN A 63 7.79 -8.30 -11.85
CA GLN A 63 6.34 -8.13 -11.87
C GLN A 63 5.89 -6.90 -11.06
N THR A 64 6.63 -6.53 -10.01
CA THR A 64 6.34 -5.31 -9.23
C THR A 64 6.77 -4.06 -9.98
N ALA A 65 7.95 -4.05 -10.63
CA ALA A 65 8.36 -2.93 -11.47
C ALA A 65 7.41 -2.73 -12.66
N GLU A 66 6.94 -3.82 -13.27
CA GLU A 66 5.94 -3.76 -14.34
C GLU A 66 4.60 -3.20 -13.83
N ARG A 67 4.09 -3.68 -12.69
CA ARG A 67 2.89 -3.11 -12.05
C ARG A 67 3.05 -1.64 -11.69
N VAL A 68 4.20 -1.24 -11.14
CA VAL A 68 4.49 0.16 -10.81
C VAL A 68 4.53 1.00 -12.08
N ARG A 69 5.11 0.50 -13.17
CA ARG A 69 5.11 1.17 -14.47
C ARG A 69 3.70 1.34 -15.04
N LEU A 70 2.88 0.29 -15.01
CA LEU A 70 1.48 0.34 -15.45
C LEU A 70 0.66 1.33 -14.61
N LEU A 71 0.75 1.24 -13.28
CA LEU A 71 0.08 2.18 -12.37
C LEU A 71 0.55 3.62 -12.57
N THR A 72 1.83 3.84 -12.86
CA THR A 72 2.36 5.19 -13.14
C THR A 72 1.79 5.75 -14.44
N GLN A 73 1.60 4.91 -15.46
CA GLN A 73 0.95 5.30 -16.72
C GLN A 73 -0.53 5.64 -16.50
N GLU A 74 -1.28 4.78 -15.80
CA GLU A 74 -2.69 5.05 -15.45
C GLU A 74 -2.82 6.35 -14.63
N ASN A 75 -1.93 6.60 -13.68
CA ASN A 75 -1.93 7.86 -12.92
C ASN A 75 -1.62 9.07 -13.80
N ALA A 76 -0.76 8.94 -14.82
CA ALA A 76 -0.48 10.04 -15.75
C ALA A 76 -1.70 10.35 -16.63
N GLU A 77 -2.40 9.32 -17.11
CA GLU A 77 -3.64 9.45 -17.88
C GLU A 77 -4.75 10.08 -17.04
N LEU A 78 -5.01 9.57 -15.83
CA LEU A 78 -6.01 10.14 -14.92
C LEU A 78 -5.71 11.59 -14.57
N ARG A 79 -4.44 11.96 -14.40
CA ARG A 79 -4.05 13.36 -14.17
C ARG A 79 -4.33 14.25 -15.38
N ALA A 80 -4.15 13.73 -16.59
CA ALA A 80 -4.49 14.44 -17.82
C ALA A 80 -6.01 14.61 -17.95
N GLU A 81 -6.79 13.55 -17.69
CA GLU A 81 -8.25 13.62 -17.67
C GLU A 81 -8.76 14.63 -16.64
N LEU A 82 -8.25 14.57 -15.40
CA LEU A 82 -8.59 15.54 -14.35
C LEU A 82 -8.20 16.97 -14.71
N GLY A 83 -7.05 17.17 -15.39
CA GLY A 83 -6.65 18.47 -15.93
C GLY A 83 -7.69 19.00 -16.92
N SER A 84 -8.13 18.17 -17.88
CA SER A 84 -9.14 18.56 -18.86
C SER A 84 -10.49 18.91 -18.21
N MET A 85 -10.89 18.16 -17.17
CA MET A 85 -12.11 18.44 -16.42
C MET A 85 -11.99 19.76 -15.66
N LYS A 86 -10.84 20.04 -15.05
CA LYS A 86 -10.57 21.30 -14.36
C LYS A 86 -10.65 22.50 -15.31
N ASP A 87 -10.08 22.41 -16.51
CA ASP A 87 -10.14 23.48 -17.50
C ASP A 87 -11.58 23.76 -17.95
N ARG A 88 -12.39 22.71 -18.10
CA ARG A 88 -13.82 22.85 -18.39
C ARG A 88 -14.58 23.49 -17.23
N LEU A 89 -14.29 23.10 -15.99
CA LEU A 89 -14.90 23.70 -14.81
C LEU A 89 -14.54 25.19 -14.69
N ALA A 90 -13.29 25.57 -14.95
CA ALA A 90 -12.87 26.98 -14.98
C ALA A 90 -13.61 27.77 -16.07
N ASN A 91 -13.81 27.18 -17.26
CA ASN A 91 -14.61 27.80 -18.31
C ASN A 91 -16.08 27.98 -17.89
N VAL A 92 -16.67 26.98 -17.22
CA VAL A 92 -18.04 27.07 -16.70
C VAL A 92 -18.13 28.15 -15.64
N GLU A 93 -17.19 28.20 -14.70
CA GLU A 93 -17.11 29.24 -13.66
C GLU A 93 -17.06 30.64 -14.29
N ARG A 94 -16.21 30.83 -15.30
CA ARG A 94 -16.13 32.10 -16.02
C ARG A 94 -17.44 32.47 -16.70
N ILE A 95 -18.10 31.53 -17.39
CA ILE A 95 -19.40 31.80 -18.04
C ILE A 95 -20.46 32.20 -17.01
N VAL A 96 -20.56 31.46 -15.91
CA VAL A 96 -21.59 31.71 -14.89
C VAL A 96 -21.35 33.05 -14.20
N THR A 97 -20.10 33.35 -13.86
CA THR A 97 -19.73 34.62 -13.21
C THR A 97 -19.89 35.80 -14.15
N ASP A 98 -19.31 35.75 -15.36
CA ASP A 98 -19.38 36.86 -16.32
C ASP A 98 -20.82 37.12 -16.78
N SER A 99 -21.60 36.07 -17.07
CA SER A 99 -22.99 36.23 -17.51
C SER A 99 -23.89 36.75 -16.40
N GLY A 100 -23.63 36.38 -15.14
CA GLY A 100 -24.39 36.89 -13.98
C GLY A 100 -24.28 38.40 -13.85
N TYR A 101 -23.05 38.95 -13.91
CA TYR A 101 -22.83 40.40 -13.84
C TYR A 101 -23.37 41.15 -15.07
N GLN A 102 -23.21 40.59 -16.27
CA GLN A 102 -23.74 41.20 -17.50
C GLN A 102 -25.27 41.28 -17.48
N LEU A 103 -25.95 40.19 -17.12
CA LEU A 103 -27.41 40.15 -17.06
C LEU A 103 -27.96 41.14 -16.03
N THR A 104 -27.39 41.22 -14.83
CA THR A 104 -27.81 42.19 -13.81
C THR A 104 -27.64 43.63 -14.31
N SER A 105 -26.50 43.93 -14.95
CA SER A 105 -26.26 45.26 -15.52
C SER A 105 -27.24 45.61 -16.63
N GLU A 106 -27.57 44.65 -17.51
CA GLU A 106 -28.58 44.84 -18.56
C GLU A 106 -29.99 45.06 -17.98
N ILE A 107 -30.36 44.32 -16.93
CA ILE A 107 -31.64 44.50 -16.23
C ILE A 107 -31.75 45.90 -15.64
N ASP A 108 -30.71 46.39 -14.97
CA ASP A 108 -30.73 47.71 -14.33
C ASP A 108 -30.83 48.84 -15.38
N LYS A 109 -30.11 48.71 -16.49
CA LYS A 109 -30.20 49.64 -17.64
C LYS A 109 -31.60 49.69 -18.26
N LEU A 110 -32.33 48.58 -18.28
CA LEU A 110 -33.72 48.55 -18.79
C LEU A 110 -34.72 49.07 -17.74
N ARG A 111 -34.39 48.98 -16.45
CA ARG A 111 -35.25 49.41 -15.34
C ARG A 111 -35.31 50.93 -15.22
N GLU A 112 -34.19 51.64 -15.39
CA GLU A 112 -34.12 53.12 -15.36
C GLU A 112 -35.13 53.82 -16.30
N PRO A 113 -35.16 53.54 -17.62
CA PRO A 113 -36.10 54.18 -18.53
C PRO A 113 -37.56 53.76 -18.27
N ALA A 114 -37.80 52.52 -17.81
CA ALA A 114 -39.13 52.07 -17.45
C ALA A 114 -39.70 52.82 -16.22
N LEU A 115 -38.85 53.17 -15.24
CA LEU A 115 -39.25 53.96 -14.08
C LEU A 115 -39.54 55.41 -14.47
N GLN A 116 -38.70 56.02 -15.32
CA GLN A 116 -38.91 57.39 -15.82
C GLN A 116 -40.23 57.52 -16.59
N HIS A 117 -40.59 56.53 -17.42
CA HIS A 117 -41.86 56.54 -18.15
C HIS A 117 -43.09 56.54 -17.21
N ARG A 118 -43.03 55.81 -16.08
CA ARG A 118 -44.13 55.78 -15.10
C ARG A 118 -44.27 57.10 -14.33
N GLU A 119 -43.18 57.79 -14.05
CA GLU A 119 -43.22 59.13 -13.44
C GLU A 119 -43.88 60.15 -14.37
N THR A 120 -43.64 60.04 -15.69
CA THR A 120 -44.27 60.94 -16.67
C THR A 120 -45.76 60.71 -16.87
N GLU A 121 -46.25 59.46 -16.71
CA GLU A 121 -47.69 59.16 -16.80
C GLU A 121 -48.46 59.51 -15.52
N GLY A 122 -47.80 59.48 -14.35
CA GLY A 122 -48.43 59.83 -13.06
C GLY A 122 -48.48 61.32 -12.75
N SER A 123 -47.79 62.16 -13.53
CA SER A 123 -47.73 63.62 -13.36
C SER A 123 -48.70 64.39 -14.27
N ALA A 124 -49.57 63.70 -15.03
CA ALA A 124 -50.57 64.27 -15.92
C ALA A 124 -51.98 64.25 -15.31
#